data_AF-A0A415TNH9-F1
#
_entry.id   AF-A0A415TNH9-F1
#
_cell.length_a   1.000
_cell.length_b   1.000
_cell.length_c   1.000
_cell.angle_alpha   90.00
_cell.angle_beta   90.00
_cell.angle_gamma   90.00
#
_symmetry.space_group_name_H-M   'P 1'
#
loop_
_entity.id
_entity.type
_entity.pdbx_description
1 polymer ?
#
loop_
_entity_poly.entity_id
_entity_poly.type
_entity_poly.pdbx_seq_one_letter_code
_entity_poly.pdbx_strand_id
1 'polypeptide(L)'
;MTRETVIQNILTNYGQYISKEDVESMVDSGKEQGLTYDLIYLTLKAQLSQLAGEEFYCTSSDMAEALNVSEDEINRLIEESREELAAVGENPDDYFKTVQTTRFMM
;
A
#
# COMPACT_ATOMS: atom_id res chain seq x y z
N MET A 1 9.07 8.17 1.06
CA MET A 1 8.51 9.35 0.31
C MET A 1 8.59 10.67 1.09
N THR A 2 8.28 11.84 0.48
CA THR A 2 8.06 13.12 1.20
C THR A 2 6.58 13.47 1.31
N ARG A 3 6.23 14.42 2.18
CA ARG A 3 4.87 14.95 2.35
C ARG A 3 4.24 15.38 1.02
N GLU A 4 4.98 16.18 0.25
CA GLU A 4 4.52 16.74 -1.02
C GLU A 4 4.30 15.63 -2.06
N THR A 5 5.17 14.63 -2.10
CA THR A 5 4.98 13.47 -2.99
C THR A 5 3.69 12.72 -2.68
N VAL A 6 3.37 12.49 -1.39
CA VAL A 6 2.12 11.83 -1.00
C VAL A 6 0.92 12.64 -1.47
N ILE A 7 0.87 13.93 -1.14
CA ILE A 7 -0.25 14.81 -1.51
C ILE A 7 -0.41 14.87 -3.03
N GLN A 8 0.68 15.07 -3.77
CA GLN A 8 0.62 15.15 -5.23
C GLN A 8 0.13 13.84 -5.83
N ASN A 9 0.63 12.69 -5.37
CA ASN A 9 0.22 11.38 -5.88
C ASN A 9 -1.26 11.10 -5.60
N ILE A 10 -1.74 11.42 -4.39
CA ILE A 10 -3.16 11.22 -4.04
C ILE A 10 -4.05 12.14 -4.89
N LEU A 11 -3.74 13.43 -4.99
CA LEU A 11 -4.57 14.36 -5.76
C LEU A 11 -4.57 14.07 -7.26
N THR A 12 -3.45 13.58 -7.79
CA THR A 12 -3.35 13.22 -9.22
C THR A 12 -4.28 12.06 -9.57
N ASN A 13 -4.41 11.05 -8.68
CA ASN A 13 -5.19 9.85 -8.97
C ASN A 13 -6.63 9.91 -8.43
N TYR A 14 -6.85 10.62 -7.31
CA TYR A 14 -8.11 10.60 -6.57
C TYR A 14 -8.67 11.99 -6.26
N GLY A 15 -8.12 13.06 -6.81
CA GLY A 15 -8.56 14.44 -6.53
C GLY A 15 -10.04 14.73 -6.89
N GLN A 16 -10.69 13.85 -7.65
CA GLN A 16 -12.13 13.90 -7.90
C GLN A 16 -12.99 13.41 -6.71
N TYR A 17 -12.39 12.65 -5.78
CA TYR A 17 -13.06 12.06 -4.63
C TYR A 17 -12.72 12.74 -3.30
N ILE A 18 -11.62 13.50 -3.24
CA ILE A 18 -11.13 14.11 -2.01
C ILE A 18 -10.56 15.50 -2.28
N SER A 19 -10.80 16.44 -1.36
CA SER A 19 -10.26 17.79 -1.47
C SER A 19 -8.78 17.83 -1.09
N LYS A 20 -8.05 18.83 -1.59
CA LYS A 20 -6.65 19.06 -1.21
C LYS A 20 -6.49 19.26 0.31
N GLU A 21 -7.41 20.00 0.93
CA GLU A 21 -7.37 20.29 2.37
C GLU A 21 -7.51 19.01 3.20
N ASP A 22 -8.43 18.11 2.80
CA ASP A 22 -8.60 16.82 3.48
C ASP A 22 -7.35 15.95 3.36
N VAL A 23 -6.75 15.87 2.16
CA VAL A 23 -5.51 15.10 1.95
C VAL A 23 -4.38 15.66 2.81
N GLU A 24 -4.18 16.98 2.82
CA GLU A 24 -3.16 17.65 3.64
C GLU A 24 -3.38 17.33 5.13
N SER A 25 -4.62 17.46 5.62
CA SER A 25 -4.96 17.16 7.01
C SER A 25 -4.71 15.70 7.38
N MET A 26 -5.09 14.75 6.51
CA MET A 26 -4.86 13.32 6.75
C MET A 26 -3.37 12.97 6.77
N VAL A 27 -2.59 13.55 5.85
CA VAL A 27 -1.13 13.34 5.80
C VAL A 27 -0.45 13.89 7.05
N ASP A 28 -0.84 15.08 7.49
CA ASP A 28 -0.28 15.72 8.69
C ASP A 28 -0.65 14.91 9.95
N SER A 29 -1.91 14.51 10.09
CA SER A 29 -2.36 13.69 11.22
C SER A 29 -1.67 12.32 11.27
N GLY A 30 -1.51 11.66 10.11
CA GLY A 30 -0.76 10.40 10.03
C GLY A 30 0.70 10.59 10.46
N LYS A 31 1.30 11.73 10.10
CA LYS A 31 2.68 12.03 10.49
C LYS A 31 2.81 12.32 11.98
N GLU A 32 1.86 13.03 12.58
CA GLU A 32 1.79 13.26 14.03
C GLU A 32 1.64 11.95 14.82
N GLN A 33 0.95 10.96 14.25
CA GLN A 33 0.84 9.61 14.82
C GLN A 33 2.11 8.76 14.66
N GLY A 34 3.18 9.30 14.06
CA GLY A 34 4.46 8.64 13.90
C GLY A 34 4.56 7.73 12.67
N LEU A 35 3.58 7.76 11.76
CA LEU A 35 3.61 6.94 10.55
C LEU A 35 4.68 7.44 9.56
N THR A 36 5.16 6.52 8.73
CA THR A 36 6.00 6.84 7.57
C THR A 36 5.14 7.43 6.46
N TYR A 37 5.72 8.27 5.60
CA TYR A 37 4.96 8.82 4.46
C TYR A 37 4.52 7.72 3.48
N ASP A 38 5.32 6.66 3.36
CA ASP A 38 5.02 5.50 2.52
C ASP A 38 3.78 4.75 3.08
N LEU A 39 3.71 4.52 4.39
CA LEU A 39 2.54 3.92 5.03
C LEU A 39 1.28 4.80 4.94
N ILE A 40 1.43 6.12 5.13
CA ILE A 40 0.34 7.08 4.94
C ILE A 40 -0.19 7.01 3.51
N TYR A 41 0.70 7.00 2.51
CA TYR A 41 0.32 6.89 1.11
C TYR A 41 -0.43 5.60 0.80
N LEU A 42 0.08 4.44 1.24
CA LEU A 42 -0.58 3.16 1.01
C LEU A 42 -1.97 3.11 1.67
N THR A 43 -2.09 3.63 2.89
CA THR A 43 -3.36 3.68 3.63
C THR A 43 -4.40 4.54 2.92
N LEU A 44 -4.02 5.75 2.48
CA LEU A 44 -4.90 6.63 1.72
C LEU A 44 -5.29 6.03 0.37
N LYS A 45 -4.31 5.48 -0.35
CA LYS A 45 -4.54 4.81 -1.64
C LYS A 45 -5.54 3.66 -1.47
N ALA A 46 -5.41 2.82 -0.44
CA ALA A 46 -6.34 1.72 -0.18
C ALA A 46 -7.77 2.19 0.08
N GLN A 47 -7.95 3.19 0.96
CA GLN A 47 -9.28 3.74 1.27
C GLN A 47 -9.93 4.42 0.06
N LEU A 48 -9.15 5.16 -0.73
CA LEU A 48 -9.66 5.85 -1.91
C LEU A 48 -9.93 4.89 -3.08
N SER A 49 -9.14 3.83 -3.23
CA SER A 49 -9.44 2.75 -4.19
C SER A 49 -10.79 2.11 -3.85
N GLN A 50 -11.00 1.79 -2.56
CA GLN A 50 -12.27 1.24 -2.09
C GLN A 50 -13.45 2.19 -2.39
N LEU A 51 -13.29 3.49 -2.13
CA LEU A 51 -14.31 4.51 -2.43
C LEU A 51 -14.60 4.61 -3.94
N ALA A 52 -13.58 4.49 -4.78
CA ALA A 52 -13.70 4.51 -6.24
C ALA A 52 -14.27 3.20 -6.82
N GLY A 53 -14.39 2.13 -6.01
CA GLY A 53 -14.75 0.81 -6.49
C GLY A 53 -13.61 0.11 -7.24
N GLU A 54 -12.38 0.53 -6.99
CA GLU A 54 -11.16 0.00 -7.60
C GLU A 54 -10.45 -0.97 -6.65
N GLU A 55 -9.79 -1.97 -7.24
CA GLU A 55 -8.99 -2.93 -6.47
C GLU A 55 -7.63 -2.32 -6.11
N PHE A 56 -7.27 -2.38 -4.83
CA PHE A 56 -5.99 -1.89 -4.34
C PHE A 56 -4.91 -2.94 -4.46
N TYR A 57 -3.75 -2.53 -4.98
CA TYR A 57 -2.54 -3.35 -5.05
C TYR A 57 -1.32 -2.60 -4.51
N CYS A 58 -0.45 -3.34 -3.83
CA CYS A 58 0.90 -2.95 -3.45
C CYS A 58 1.85 -4.15 -3.56
N THR A 59 3.14 -3.88 -3.71
CA THR A 59 4.18 -4.91 -3.75
C THR A 59 4.71 -5.23 -2.35
N SER A 60 5.39 -6.37 -2.22
CA SER A 60 6.17 -6.73 -1.02
C SER A 60 7.17 -5.64 -0.65
N SER A 61 7.86 -5.07 -1.65
CA SER A 61 8.81 -3.98 -1.44
C SER A 61 8.13 -2.71 -0.92
N ASP A 62 6.96 -2.33 -1.46
CA ASP A 62 6.20 -1.16 -0.97
C ASP A 62 5.85 -1.32 0.52
N MET A 63 5.40 -2.51 0.90
CA MET A 63 5.05 -2.82 2.29
C MET A 63 6.28 -2.83 3.21
N ALA A 64 7.40 -3.38 2.73
CA ALA A 64 8.66 -3.42 3.46
C ALA A 64 9.16 -2.00 3.78
N GLU A 65 9.13 -1.10 2.79
CA GLU A 65 9.48 0.31 2.98
C GLU A 65 8.50 1.02 3.94
N ALA A 66 7.20 0.78 3.79
CA ALA A 66 6.17 1.38 4.64
C ALA A 66 6.31 0.99 6.12
N LEU A 67 6.62 -0.29 6.38
CA LEU A 67 6.76 -0.86 7.73
C LEU A 67 8.20 -0.80 8.28
N ASN A 68 9.16 -0.32 7.48
CA ASN A 68 10.58 -0.29 7.83
C ASN A 68 11.13 -1.68 8.24
N VAL A 69 10.78 -2.70 7.44
CA VAL A 69 11.24 -4.09 7.59
C VAL A 69 11.90 -4.56 6.29
N SER A 70 12.48 -5.75 6.30
CA SER A 70 13.07 -6.33 5.08
C SER A 70 11.99 -6.91 4.16
N GLU A 71 12.23 -6.87 2.84
CA GLU A 71 11.32 -7.53 1.89
C GLU A 71 11.24 -9.05 2.14
N ASP A 72 12.33 -9.68 2.55
CA ASP A 72 12.36 -11.09 2.94
C ASP A 72 11.46 -11.41 4.14
N GLU A 73 11.25 -10.44 5.03
CA GLU A 73 10.34 -10.57 6.16
C GLU A 73 8.88 -10.48 5.71
N ILE A 74 8.55 -9.54 4.83
CA ILE A 74 7.23 -9.46 4.20
C ILE A 74 6.92 -10.74 3.43
N ASN A 75 7.87 -11.23 2.63
CA ASN A 75 7.67 -12.46 1.86
C ASN A 75 7.46 -13.68 2.76
N ARG A 76 8.16 -13.76 3.90
CA ARG A 76 7.91 -14.81 4.90
C ARG A 76 6.49 -14.74 5.48
N LEU A 77 6.04 -13.54 5.87
CA LEU A 77 4.69 -13.33 6.37
C LEU A 77 3.61 -13.68 5.33
N ILE A 78 3.88 -13.41 4.04
CA ILE A 78 3.00 -13.81 2.94
C ILE A 78 2.91 -15.34 2.87
N GLU A 79 4.03 -16.07 2.87
CA GLU A 79 4.00 -17.54 2.83
C GLU A 79 3.25 -18.15 4.03
N GLU A 80 3.49 -17.63 5.23
CA GLU A 80 2.75 -18.04 6.44
C GLU A 80 1.23 -17.79 6.27
N SER A 81 0.86 -16.60 5.78
CA SER A 81 -0.55 -16.25 5.52
C SER A 81 -1.18 -17.15 4.44
N ARG A 82 -0.40 -17.57 3.43
CA ARG A 82 -0.89 -18.48 2.38
C ARG A 82 -1.20 -19.86 2.96
N GLU A 83 -0.38 -20.38 3.87
CA GLU A 83 -0.65 -21.63 4.57
C GLU A 83 -1.91 -21.54 5.46
N GLU A 84 -2.08 -20.43 6.19
CA GLU A 84 -3.26 -20.18 7.03
C GLU A 84 -4.55 -20.12 6.22
N LEU A 85 -4.55 -19.40 5.09
CA LEU A 85 -5.70 -19.30 4.18
C LEU A 85 -6.06 -20.67 3.59
N ALA A 86 -5.07 -21.44 3.15
CA ALA A 86 -5.28 -22.78 2.64
C ALA A 86 -5.87 -23.72 3.71
N ALA A 87 -5.46 -23.57 4.97
CA ALA A 87 -5.96 -24.36 6.09
C ALA A 87 -7.45 -24.12 6.39
N VAL A 88 -7.95 -22.91 6.14
CA VAL A 88 -9.39 -22.57 6.28
C VAL A 88 -10.20 -22.80 5.00
N GLY A 89 -9.56 -23.29 3.93
CA GLY A 89 -10.18 -23.60 2.65
C GLY A 89 -10.34 -22.40 1.71
N GLU A 90 -9.66 -21.29 1.98
CA GLU A 90 -9.58 -20.14 1.08
C GLU A 90 -8.45 -20.30 0.06
N ASN A 91 -8.59 -19.66 -1.10
CA ASN A 91 -7.56 -19.65 -2.14
C ASN A 91 -6.58 -18.49 -1.91
N PRO A 92 -5.31 -18.74 -1.55
CA PRO A 92 -4.38 -17.66 -1.25
C PRO A 92 -4.03 -16.77 -2.45
N ASP A 93 -4.23 -17.26 -3.69
CA ASP A 93 -3.98 -16.50 -4.93
C ASP A 93 -4.98 -15.35 -5.14
N ASP A 94 -6.10 -15.37 -4.42
CA ASP A 94 -7.07 -14.27 -4.42
C ASP A 94 -6.51 -13.04 -3.69
N TYR A 95 -5.55 -13.24 -2.78
CA TYR A 95 -4.95 -12.19 -1.94
C TYR A 95 -3.50 -11.88 -2.32
N PHE A 96 -2.71 -12.91 -2.68
CA PHE A 96 -1.29 -12.77 -2.95
C PHE A 96 -0.97 -13.30 -4.35
N LYS A 97 -0.59 -12.37 -5.25
CA LYS A 97 -0.30 -12.67 -6.65
C LYS A 97 1.19 -12.64 -6.92
N THR A 98 1.77 -13.74 -7.39
CA THR A 98 3.17 -13.77 -7.87
C THR A 98 3.23 -13.21 -9.29
N VAL A 99 3.94 -12.11 -9.49
CA VAL A 99 4.15 -11.51 -10.81
C VAL A 99 5.62 -11.63 -11.22
N GLN A 100 5.87 -11.95 -12.49
CA GLN A 100 7.25 -11.94 -13.01
C GLN A 100 7.74 -10.50 -13.11
N THR A 101 8.76 -10.15 -12.33
CA THR A 101 9.42 -8.85 -12.46
C THR A 101 10.44 -8.91 -13.59
N THR A 102 10.09 -8.38 -14.76
CA THR A 102 11.10 -8.08 -15.79
C THR A 102 11.87 -6.83 -15.34
N ARG A 103 12.91 -7.00 -14.52
CA ARG A 103 13.92 -5.96 -14.37
C ARG A 103 14.66 -5.85 -15.70
N PHE A 104 14.33 -4.86 -16.50
CA PHE A 104 15.21 -4.43 -17.58
C PHE A 104 16.52 -3.98 -16.93
N MET A 105 17.53 -4.84 -16.93
CA MET A 105 18.91 -4.41 -16.68
C MET A 105 19.27 -3.45 -17.81
N MET A 106 19.40 -2.16 -17.50
CA MET A 106 20.09 -1.20 -18.37
C MET A 106 21.59 -1.44 -18.33
#